data_AF-A0A4R5HG65-F1
#
_entry.id   AF-A0A4R5HG65-F1
#
_cell.length_a   1.000
_cell.length_b   1.000
_cell.length_c   1.000
_cell.angle_alpha   90.00
_cell.angle_beta   90.00
_cell.angle_gamma   90.00
#
_symmetry.space_group_name_H-M   'P 1'
#
loop_
_entity.id
_entity.type
_entity.pdbx_description
1 polymer ?
#
loop_
_entity_poly.entity_id
_entity_poly.type
_entity_poly.pdbx_seq_one_letter_code
_entity_poly.pdbx_strand_id
1 'polypeptide(L)'
;MPVFYYEAIILETIDPFSGKSFTVAALTAAINHLPNAYGNSRPLFSNIKRERVRTIMIEERNGVLTLINSQEPGGEPQQADKTKRKLRSFVIPHFPLEDVILPSAYSGIRGFGTTALMARAQLVADRLQNLKASHDITHEYLRMGAKKGLILDADGSVLYNLFTEFGITKQTVYFDLSNANSNVPQTCRQLKRLMEESLRGEVMRGVTVEVSPEFMDKLISHKSVKEIWAGWQRSEEKIGGDPRERFPLGGLVFKESNAKHYPLTGQPIRFVSEGKGHAYPEGTMSSFFTAVAPADFNETVNTLGQEYYAKIEARKMGRGYDLHSQSNVLPMCARPGVLIEVDMGPKP
;
A
#
# COMPACT_ATOMS: atom_id res chain seq x y z
N MET A 1 18.98 50.49 -55.56
CA MET A 1 19.11 49.92 -54.20
C MET A 1 17.83 49.17 -53.87
N PRO A 2 17.84 47.84 -53.72
CA PRO A 2 16.65 47.09 -53.34
C PRO A 2 16.49 47.10 -51.81
N VAL A 3 15.28 47.42 -51.36
CA VAL A 3 14.85 47.36 -49.96
C VAL A 3 14.41 45.93 -49.67
N PHE A 4 15.12 45.24 -48.78
CA PHE A 4 14.71 43.92 -48.28
C PHE A 4 13.82 44.13 -47.04
N TYR A 5 12.54 43.77 -47.15
CA TYR A 5 11.66 43.64 -46.00
C TYR A 5 11.88 42.27 -45.37
N TYR A 6 12.35 42.25 -44.11
CA TYR A 6 12.28 41.06 -43.28
C TYR A 6 10.90 41.01 -42.64
N GLU A 7 10.01 40.14 -43.14
CA GLU A 7 8.83 39.75 -42.40
C GLU A 7 9.28 38.95 -41.18
N ALA A 8 9.12 39.53 -39.99
CA ALA A 8 9.13 38.75 -38.77
C ALA A 8 7.93 37.80 -38.82
N ILE A 9 8.20 36.52 -39.09
CA ILE A 9 7.23 35.45 -38.85
C ILE A 9 6.94 35.50 -37.35
N ILE A 10 5.81 36.11 -37.00
CA ILE A 10 5.22 35.98 -35.68
C ILE A 10 4.80 34.51 -35.59
N LEU A 11 5.69 33.68 -35.06
CA LEU A 11 5.30 32.41 -34.47
C LEU A 11 4.26 32.78 -33.42
N GLU A 12 2.97 32.53 -33.72
CA GLU A 12 1.92 32.53 -32.73
C GLU A 12 2.42 31.68 -31.55
N THR A 13 2.83 32.34 -30.48
CA THR A 13 3.12 31.70 -29.20
C THR A 13 1.79 31.30 -28.59
N ILE A 14 1.13 30.31 -29.19
CA ILE A 14 0.05 29.57 -28.57
C ILE A 14 0.65 29.02 -27.28
N ASP A 15 0.08 29.42 -26.14
CA ASP A 15 0.45 28.82 -24.86
C ASP A 15 0.17 27.31 -24.97
N PRO A 16 1.22 26.46 -24.98
CA PRO A 16 1.04 25.02 -25.16
C PRO A 16 0.32 24.39 -23.95
N PHE A 17 0.15 25.12 -22.85
CA PHE A 17 -0.58 24.74 -21.66
C PHE A 17 -2.01 25.29 -21.61
N SER A 18 -2.36 26.25 -22.48
CA SER A 18 -3.72 26.79 -22.58
C SER A 18 -4.64 25.95 -23.48
N GLY A 19 -4.12 24.87 -24.09
CA GLY A 19 -4.84 24.00 -25.03
C GLY A 19 -5.23 22.65 -24.42
N LYS A 20 -6.25 22.01 -25.02
CA LYS A 20 -6.95 20.74 -24.67
C LYS A 20 -6.10 19.56 -24.16
N SER A 21 -4.77 19.61 -24.25
CA SER A 21 -3.83 18.55 -23.89
C SER A 21 -3.46 18.47 -22.40
N PHE A 22 -3.57 19.56 -21.63
CA PHE A 22 -3.21 19.60 -20.19
C PHE A 22 -4.42 19.83 -19.28
N THR A 23 -5.56 19.25 -19.63
CA THR A 23 -6.73 19.28 -18.75
C THR A 23 -6.52 18.42 -17.50
N VAL A 24 -7.27 18.69 -16.43
CA VAL A 24 -7.28 17.86 -15.21
C VAL A 24 -7.52 16.39 -15.57
N ALA A 25 -8.45 16.11 -16.49
CA ALA A 25 -8.74 14.74 -16.94
C ALA A 25 -7.53 14.09 -17.65
N ALA A 26 -6.87 14.82 -18.56
CA ALA A 26 -5.71 14.31 -19.29
C ALA A 26 -4.49 14.09 -18.39
N LEU A 27 -4.20 15.04 -17.50
CA LEU A 27 -3.10 14.94 -16.53
C LEU A 27 -3.35 13.85 -15.48
N THR A 28 -4.58 13.75 -15.00
CA THR A 28 -5.01 12.67 -14.10
C THR A 28 -4.86 11.31 -14.79
N ALA A 29 -5.27 11.17 -16.05
CA ALA A 29 -5.04 9.93 -16.80
C ALA A 29 -3.54 9.63 -16.95
N ALA A 30 -2.73 10.64 -17.33
CA ALA A 30 -1.30 10.49 -17.52
C ALA A 30 -0.57 10.03 -16.25
N ILE A 31 -0.83 10.66 -15.09
CA ILE A 31 -0.18 10.27 -13.83
C ILE A 31 -0.59 8.85 -13.38
N ASN A 32 -1.82 8.42 -13.65
CA ASN A 32 -2.24 7.05 -13.34
C ASN A 32 -1.63 5.99 -14.28
N HIS A 33 -1.19 6.37 -15.48
CA HIS A 33 -0.51 5.47 -16.43
C HIS A 33 1.01 5.35 -16.21
N LEU A 34 1.61 6.28 -15.45
CA LEU A 34 3.03 6.19 -15.12
C LEU A 34 3.32 4.93 -14.28
N PRO A 35 4.47 4.26 -14.53
CA PRO A 35 4.83 3.07 -13.78
C PRO A 35 5.01 3.42 -12.30
N ASN A 36 4.57 2.53 -11.42
CA ASN A 36 4.85 2.61 -10.00
C ASN A 36 6.30 2.18 -9.75
N ALA A 37 7.06 3.01 -9.07
CA ALA A 37 8.47 2.74 -8.78
C ALA A 37 8.68 2.01 -7.43
N TYR A 38 7.65 1.88 -6.59
CA TYR A 38 7.83 1.46 -5.19
C TYR A 38 6.80 0.42 -4.70
N GLY A 39 7.24 -0.39 -3.74
CA GLY A 39 6.37 -1.15 -2.85
C GLY A 39 6.06 -2.58 -3.29
N ASN A 40 6.12 -3.50 -2.32
CA ASN A 40 5.79 -4.91 -2.50
C ASN A 40 4.39 -5.25 -1.95
N SER A 41 3.76 -4.34 -1.19
CA SER A 41 2.48 -4.59 -0.54
C SER A 41 1.28 -4.37 -1.47
N ARG A 42 1.47 -3.74 -2.63
CA ARG A 42 0.40 -3.40 -3.58
C ARG A 42 -0.48 -4.59 -4.00
N PRO A 43 0.05 -5.79 -4.31
CA PRO A 43 -0.78 -6.94 -4.68
C PRO A 43 -1.82 -7.30 -3.63
N LEU A 44 -1.48 -7.17 -2.34
CA LEU A 44 -2.38 -7.44 -1.22
C LEU A 44 -3.55 -6.47 -1.16
N PHE A 45 -3.34 -5.21 -1.57
CA PHE A 45 -4.34 -4.13 -1.55
C PHE A 45 -4.88 -3.78 -2.94
N SER A 46 -4.81 -4.72 -3.89
CA SER A 46 -5.19 -4.53 -5.30
C SER A 46 -6.68 -4.29 -5.51
N ASN A 47 -7.52 -4.66 -4.54
CA ASN A 47 -8.93 -4.32 -4.53
C ASN A 47 -9.13 -2.82 -4.27
N ILE A 48 -9.48 -2.06 -5.30
CA ILE A 48 -9.73 -0.61 -5.19
C ILE A 48 -11.22 -0.33 -4.99
N LYS A 49 -11.58 0.27 -3.85
CA LYS A 49 -12.93 0.79 -3.59
C LYS A 49 -12.96 2.28 -3.92
N ARG A 50 -13.77 2.66 -4.90
CA ARG A 50 -13.87 4.04 -5.39
C ARG A 50 -15.09 4.71 -4.78
N GLU A 51 -14.85 5.63 -3.87
CA GLU A 51 -15.89 6.44 -3.26
C GLU A 51 -16.09 7.75 -4.02
N ARG A 52 -17.26 8.38 -3.83
CA ARG A 52 -17.57 9.72 -4.35
C ARG A 52 -17.32 10.84 -3.33
N VAL A 53 -17.11 10.46 -2.08
CA VAL A 53 -16.83 11.34 -0.95
C VAL A 53 -15.64 10.79 -0.17
N ARG A 54 -14.98 11.62 0.65
CA ARG A 54 -13.84 11.21 1.49
C ARG A 54 -14.24 10.35 2.69
N THR A 55 -15.41 9.73 2.67
CA THR A 55 -15.88 8.87 3.76
C THR A 55 -16.20 7.50 3.19
N ILE A 56 -15.61 6.46 3.77
CA ILE A 56 -15.98 5.07 3.50
C ILE A 56 -16.71 4.48 4.69
N MET A 57 -17.76 3.70 4.41
CA MET A 57 -18.50 2.94 5.40
C MET A 57 -18.15 1.45 5.27
N ILE A 58 -17.74 0.82 6.37
CA ILE A 58 -17.48 -0.61 6.45
C ILE A 58 -18.57 -1.24 7.30
N GLU A 59 -19.32 -2.16 6.70
CA GLU A 59 -20.27 -3.00 7.41
C GLU A 59 -19.54 -4.22 7.98
N GLU A 60 -19.47 -4.30 9.30
CA GLU A 60 -19.05 -5.51 10.01
C GLU A 60 -20.24 -6.47 10.05
N ARG A 61 -20.22 -7.45 9.15
CA ARG A 61 -21.09 -8.62 9.22
C ARG A 61 -20.30 -9.73 9.89
N ASN A 62 -20.68 -10.11 11.10
CA ASN A 62 -20.19 -11.34 11.73
C ASN A 62 -20.71 -12.52 10.92
N GLY A 63 -20.00 -12.87 9.85
CA GLY A 63 -20.32 -13.96 8.94
C GLY A 63 -20.09 -15.29 9.64
N VAL A 64 -21.02 -15.70 10.49
CA VAL A 64 -21.14 -17.11 10.83
C VAL A 64 -21.70 -17.80 9.60
N LEU A 65 -20.89 -18.63 8.95
CA LEU A 65 -21.41 -19.57 7.97
C LEU A 65 -22.26 -20.58 8.75
N THR A 66 -23.58 -20.40 8.72
CA THR A 66 -24.51 -21.34 9.33
C THR A 66 -24.76 -22.48 8.36
N LEU A 67 -24.60 -23.73 8.83
CA LEU A 67 -25.03 -24.89 8.08
C LEU A 67 -26.54 -24.80 7.86
N ILE A 68 -26.96 -25.00 6.61
CA ILE A 68 -28.36 -25.08 6.22
C ILE A 68 -28.74 -26.55 6.31
N ASN A 69 -29.79 -26.87 7.04
CA ASN A 69 -30.29 -28.25 7.13
C ASN A 69 -30.95 -28.63 5.80
N SER A 70 -30.69 -29.85 5.32
CA SER A 70 -31.46 -30.42 4.22
C SER A 70 -32.92 -30.58 4.65
N GLN A 71 -33.84 -30.08 3.84
CA GLN A 71 -35.28 -30.21 4.03
C GLN A 71 -35.88 -31.04 2.89
N GLU A 72 -36.98 -31.73 3.15
CA GLU A 72 -37.76 -32.39 2.10
C GLU A 72 -38.32 -31.34 1.13
N PRO A 73 -38.47 -31.66 -0.17
CA PRO A 73 -39.11 -30.75 -1.12
C PRO A 73 -40.53 -30.35 -0.65
N GLY A 74 -40.71 -29.08 -0.29
CA GLY A 74 -41.97 -28.53 0.25
C GLY A 74 -41.97 -28.26 1.77
N GLY A 75 -40.90 -28.60 2.50
CA GLY A 75 -40.73 -28.25 3.91
C GLY A 75 -40.55 -26.74 4.15
N GLU A 76 -40.81 -26.29 5.38
CA GLU A 76 -40.66 -24.87 5.73
C GLU A 76 -39.20 -24.42 5.57
N PRO A 77 -38.95 -23.25 4.93
CA PRO A 77 -37.60 -22.76 4.72
C PRO A 77 -36.96 -22.34 6.05
N GLN A 78 -35.71 -22.77 6.25
CA GLN A 78 -34.91 -22.29 7.39
C GLN A 78 -34.68 -20.78 7.26
N GLN A 79 -35.14 -20.01 8.25
CA GLN A 79 -34.88 -18.57 8.28
C GLN A 79 -33.42 -18.31 8.63
N ALA A 80 -32.74 -17.53 7.79
CA ALA A 80 -31.38 -17.07 8.08
C ALA A 80 -31.40 -16.14 9.30
N ASP A 81 -30.51 -16.37 10.26
CA ASP A 81 -30.34 -15.48 11.40
C ASP A 81 -30.03 -14.05 10.92
N LYS A 82 -30.80 -13.08 11.40
CA LYS A 82 -30.56 -11.66 11.13
C LYS A 82 -29.39 -11.18 11.97
N THR A 83 -28.17 -11.35 11.47
CA THR A 83 -26.98 -10.80 12.11
C THR A 83 -27.09 -9.27 12.18
N LYS A 84 -27.01 -8.70 13.40
CA LYS A 84 -26.94 -7.25 13.61
C LYS A 84 -25.67 -6.72 12.94
N ARG A 85 -25.83 -5.79 11.98
CA ARG A 85 -24.71 -5.14 11.28
C ARG A 85 -24.19 -3.99 12.14
N LYS A 86 -22.88 -3.90 12.34
CA LYS A 86 -22.24 -2.69 12.88
C LYS A 86 -21.64 -1.92 11.72
N LEU A 87 -22.02 -0.66 11.57
CA LEU A 87 -21.49 0.22 10.54
C LEU A 87 -20.41 1.10 11.16
N ARG A 88 -19.22 1.11 10.55
CA ARG A 88 -18.08 1.93 10.96
C ARG A 88 -17.72 2.86 9.82
N SER A 89 -17.40 4.10 10.14
CA SER A 89 -17.08 5.13 9.16
C SER A 89 -15.64 5.57 9.30
N PHE A 90 -14.94 5.70 8.17
CA PHE A 90 -13.56 6.15 8.10
C PHE A 90 -13.44 7.30 7.12
N VAL A 91 -12.72 8.34 7.51
CA VAL A 91 -12.36 9.46 6.65
C VAL A 91 -11.06 9.13 5.92
N ILE A 92 -11.10 9.20 4.58
CA ILE A 92 -9.96 8.99 3.70
C ILE A 92 -9.04 10.23 3.80
N PRO A 93 -7.76 10.08 4.18
CA PRO A 93 -6.82 11.18 4.30
C PRO A 93 -6.53 11.81 2.92
N HIS A 94 -6.01 13.04 2.94
CA HIS A 94 -5.74 13.83 1.75
C HIS A 94 -4.26 14.22 1.71
N PHE A 95 -3.60 13.88 0.62
CA PHE A 95 -2.17 14.10 0.42
C PHE A 95 -1.94 15.02 -0.78
N PRO A 96 -1.90 16.35 -0.60
CA PRO A 96 -1.54 17.29 -1.65
C PRO A 96 -0.02 17.47 -1.73
N LEU A 97 0.49 17.69 -2.94
CA LEU A 97 1.90 17.97 -3.21
C LEU A 97 2.05 18.85 -4.45
N GLU A 98 2.83 19.92 -4.32
CA GLU A 98 3.02 20.92 -5.36
C GLU A 98 4.48 20.98 -5.83
N ASP A 99 4.67 21.31 -7.11
CA ASP A 99 5.95 21.65 -7.72
C ASP A 99 5.78 22.90 -8.60
N VAL A 100 6.90 23.54 -8.92
CA VAL A 100 6.94 24.79 -9.66
C VAL A 100 7.87 24.66 -10.86
N ILE A 101 7.33 24.95 -12.04
CA ILE A 101 8.11 25.00 -13.28
C ILE A 101 8.35 26.46 -13.66
N LEU A 102 9.53 26.97 -13.31
CA LEU A 102 9.97 28.32 -13.69
C LEU A 102 10.56 28.35 -15.11
N PRO A 103 10.56 29.50 -15.81
CA PRO A 103 11.19 29.61 -17.13
C PRO A 103 12.66 29.21 -17.20
N SER A 104 13.40 29.42 -16.11
CA SER A 104 14.79 28.98 -15.97
C SER A 104 14.94 27.45 -16.02
N ALA A 105 13.91 26.69 -15.68
CA ALA A 105 13.94 25.23 -15.63
C ALA A 105 13.86 24.56 -17.02
N TYR A 106 13.64 25.30 -18.11
CA TYR A 106 13.69 24.76 -19.48
C TYR A 106 14.51 25.62 -20.45
N SER A 107 15.10 26.73 -20.00
CA SER A 107 15.97 27.56 -20.84
C SER A 107 17.35 26.92 -20.96
N GLY A 108 17.75 26.49 -22.17
CA GLY A 108 19.07 25.93 -22.44
C GLY A 108 19.33 24.50 -21.95
N ILE A 109 18.33 23.81 -21.37
CA ILE A 109 18.47 22.44 -20.88
C ILE A 109 18.24 21.46 -22.03
N ARG A 110 19.20 20.54 -22.22
CA ARG A 110 19.13 19.48 -23.23
C ARG A 110 18.34 18.28 -22.69
N GLY A 111 17.59 17.61 -23.56
CA GLY A 111 16.91 16.36 -23.20
C GLY A 111 17.93 15.28 -22.82
N PHE A 112 17.62 14.46 -21.81
CA PHE A 112 18.50 13.39 -21.33
C PHE A 112 18.92 12.48 -22.50
N GLY A 113 20.24 12.30 -22.71
CA GLY A 113 20.79 11.49 -23.80
C GLY A 113 20.78 12.15 -25.20
N THR A 114 20.45 13.44 -25.31
CA THR A 114 20.37 14.14 -26.61
C THR A 114 21.09 15.50 -26.59
N THR A 115 21.41 16.03 -27.77
CA THR A 115 21.92 17.41 -27.93
C THR A 115 20.80 18.43 -28.13
N ALA A 116 19.55 17.98 -28.31
CA ALA A 116 18.38 18.82 -28.52
C ALA A 116 17.88 19.44 -27.21
N LEU A 117 17.29 20.63 -27.30
CA LEU A 117 16.60 21.26 -26.17
C LEU A 117 15.46 20.35 -25.70
N MET A 118 15.33 20.20 -24.38
CA MET A 118 14.27 19.40 -23.79
C MET A 118 12.91 20.01 -24.14
N ALA A 119 12.02 19.18 -24.69
CA ALA A 119 10.64 19.60 -24.94
C ALA A 119 9.94 19.88 -23.60
N ARG A 120 9.22 21.00 -23.49
CA ARG A 120 8.50 21.39 -22.26
C ARG A 120 7.55 20.30 -21.74
N ALA A 121 6.93 19.52 -22.63
CA ALA A 121 6.09 18.38 -22.27
C ALA A 121 6.85 17.26 -21.55
N GLN A 122 8.12 17.03 -21.94
CA GLN A 122 8.97 16.04 -21.29
C GLN A 122 9.35 16.48 -19.87
N LEU A 123 9.64 17.77 -19.67
CA LEU A 123 9.89 18.31 -18.33
C LEU A 123 8.69 18.12 -17.40
N VAL A 124 7.48 18.36 -17.90
CA VAL A 124 6.24 18.16 -17.14
C VAL A 124 6.03 16.70 -16.80
N ALA A 125 6.29 15.78 -17.75
CA ALA A 125 6.23 14.35 -17.50
C ALA A 125 7.22 13.92 -16.40
N ASP A 126 8.46 14.42 -16.45
CA ASP A 126 9.48 14.13 -15.44
C ASP A 126 9.07 14.68 -14.05
N ARG A 127 8.49 15.89 -13.99
CA ARG A 127 7.97 16.45 -12.73
C ARG A 127 6.79 15.64 -12.19
N LEU A 128 5.85 15.25 -13.04
CA LEU A 128 4.74 14.37 -12.66
C LEU A 128 5.23 13.01 -12.16
N GLN A 129 6.28 12.46 -12.75
CA GLN A 129 6.88 11.20 -12.29
C GLN A 129 7.50 11.34 -10.89
N ASN A 130 8.17 12.46 -10.60
CA ASN A 130 8.72 12.71 -9.26
C ASN A 130 7.62 12.92 -8.20
N LEU A 131 6.57 13.66 -8.55
CA LEU A 131 5.41 13.84 -7.68
C LEU A 131 4.73 12.49 -7.40
N LYS A 132 4.51 11.68 -8.44
CA LYS A 132 3.96 10.33 -8.31
C LYS A 132 4.82 9.44 -7.43
N ALA A 133 6.15 9.44 -7.61
CA ALA A 133 7.07 8.67 -6.78
C ALA A 133 6.90 8.96 -5.28
N SER A 134 6.69 10.24 -4.94
CA SER A 134 6.46 10.67 -3.55
C SER A 134 5.11 10.14 -3.00
N HIS A 135 4.05 10.17 -3.82
CA HIS A 135 2.77 9.56 -3.46
C HIS A 135 2.89 8.04 -3.33
N ASP A 136 3.61 7.37 -4.23
CA ASP A 136 3.80 5.91 -4.24
C ASP A 136 4.48 5.42 -2.94
N ILE A 137 5.51 6.13 -2.47
CA ILE A 137 6.18 5.85 -1.19
C ILE A 137 5.20 6.05 -0.03
N THR A 138 4.42 7.12 -0.05
CA THR A 138 3.39 7.41 0.97
C THR A 138 2.33 6.30 1.01
N HIS A 139 1.88 5.82 -0.15
CA HIS A 139 0.90 4.74 -0.23
C HIS A 139 1.48 3.43 0.34
N GLU A 140 2.74 3.11 0.04
CA GLU A 140 3.38 1.94 0.62
C GLU A 140 3.50 2.06 2.14
N TYR A 141 3.83 3.25 2.66
CA TYR A 141 3.85 3.52 4.10
C TYR A 141 2.49 3.23 4.75
N LEU A 142 1.40 3.74 4.16
CA LEU A 142 0.04 3.48 4.64
C LEU A 142 -0.33 1.99 4.56
N ARG A 143 0.02 1.29 3.46
CA ARG A 143 -0.23 -0.15 3.29
C ARG A 143 0.51 -0.96 4.34
N MET A 144 1.76 -0.61 4.64
CA MET A 144 2.53 -1.22 5.71
C MET A 144 1.91 -0.99 7.09
N GLY A 145 1.31 0.18 7.33
CA GLY A 145 0.53 0.43 8.53
C GLY A 145 -0.74 -0.44 8.60
N ALA A 146 -1.48 -0.52 7.49
CA ALA A 146 -2.69 -1.32 7.39
C ALA A 146 -2.45 -2.82 7.60
N LYS A 147 -1.31 -3.36 7.13
CA LYS A 147 -0.87 -4.75 7.38
C LYS A 147 -0.62 -5.05 8.86
N LYS A 148 -0.32 -4.01 9.66
CA LYS A 148 -0.06 -4.14 11.10
C LYS A 148 -1.28 -3.82 11.95
N GLY A 149 -2.33 -3.27 11.34
CA GLY A 149 -3.49 -2.76 12.04
C GLY A 149 -3.28 -1.38 12.68
N LEU A 150 -2.18 -0.69 12.38
CA LEU A 150 -1.89 0.65 12.87
C LEU A 150 -1.42 1.53 11.70
N ILE A 151 -2.33 2.36 11.20
CA ILE A 151 -2.09 3.28 10.10
C ILE A 151 -1.65 4.61 10.72
N LEU A 152 -0.45 5.05 10.35
CA LEU A 152 0.15 6.30 10.81
C LEU A 152 0.21 7.30 9.66
N ASP A 153 0.25 8.58 9.99
CA ASP A 153 0.64 9.63 9.06
C ASP A 153 2.16 9.79 9.02
N ALA A 154 2.67 10.60 8.09
CA ALA A 154 4.11 10.81 7.88
C ALA A 154 4.83 11.42 9.10
N ASP A 155 4.10 12.15 9.95
CA ASP A 155 4.63 12.72 11.20
C ASP A 155 4.61 11.72 12.38
N GLY A 156 4.12 10.50 12.15
CA GLY A 156 3.98 9.45 13.16
C GLY A 156 2.69 9.53 13.97
N SER A 157 1.80 10.51 13.70
CA SER A 157 0.47 10.55 14.31
C SER A 157 -0.38 9.35 13.86
N VAL A 158 -1.28 8.90 14.74
CA VAL A 158 -2.15 7.75 14.43
C VAL A 158 -3.34 8.24 13.61
N LEU A 159 -3.43 7.80 12.35
CA LEU A 159 -4.63 7.98 11.54
C LEU A 159 -5.73 7.03 12.00
N TYR A 160 -5.41 5.73 12.05
CA TYR A 160 -6.34 4.70 12.52
C TYR A 160 -5.62 3.55 13.21
N ASN A 161 -6.11 3.17 14.38
CA ASN A 161 -5.80 1.89 15.01
C ASN A 161 -6.94 0.91 14.72
N LEU A 162 -6.77 0.03 13.74
CA LEU A 162 -7.82 -0.88 13.28
C LEU A 162 -8.29 -1.83 14.40
N PHE A 163 -7.44 -2.18 15.36
CA PHE A 163 -7.86 -3.00 16.50
C PHE A 163 -8.84 -2.24 17.41
N THR A 164 -8.53 -0.98 17.70
CA THR A 164 -9.41 -0.10 18.51
C THR A 164 -10.70 0.17 17.77
N GLU A 165 -10.60 0.55 16.49
CA GLU A 165 -11.75 0.88 15.64
C GLU A 165 -12.71 -0.30 15.48
N PHE A 166 -12.21 -1.54 15.46
CA PHE A 166 -13.05 -2.74 15.37
C PHE A 166 -13.38 -3.36 16.73
N GLY A 167 -12.79 -2.88 17.83
CA GLY A 167 -12.96 -3.46 19.17
C GLY A 167 -12.38 -4.86 19.31
N ILE A 168 -11.27 -5.13 18.61
CA ILE A 168 -10.57 -6.42 18.59
C ILE A 168 -9.28 -6.29 19.41
N THR A 169 -9.00 -7.26 20.28
CA THR A 169 -7.71 -7.31 21.00
C THR A 169 -6.63 -7.82 20.06
N LYS A 170 -5.52 -7.09 19.95
CA LYS A 170 -4.36 -7.51 19.17
C LYS A 170 -3.75 -8.78 19.79
N GLN A 171 -3.58 -9.81 18.97
CA GLN A 171 -2.98 -11.08 19.40
C GLN A 171 -1.48 -11.08 19.11
N THR A 172 -0.71 -11.67 20.04
CA THR A 172 0.75 -11.81 19.91
C THR A 172 1.15 -13.27 20.11
N VAL A 173 1.96 -13.82 19.20
CA VAL A 173 2.51 -15.17 19.29
C VAL A 173 4.01 -15.08 19.57
N TYR A 174 4.42 -15.69 20.69
CA TYR A 174 5.80 -15.71 21.16
C TYR A 174 6.50 -16.98 20.70
N PHE A 175 7.67 -16.83 20.07
CA PHE A 175 8.44 -17.94 19.51
C PHE A 175 9.51 -18.50 20.46
N ASP A 176 9.91 -17.76 21.49
CA ASP A 176 10.96 -18.16 22.44
C ASP A 176 12.23 -18.69 21.75
N LEU A 177 12.72 -17.94 20.75
CA LEU A 177 13.83 -18.36 19.88
C LEU A 177 15.19 -18.44 20.61
N SER A 178 15.27 -17.92 21.83
CA SER A 178 16.45 -18.03 22.69
C SER A 178 16.50 -19.35 23.47
N ASN A 179 15.38 -20.08 23.56
CA ASN A 179 15.30 -21.38 24.21
C ASN A 179 15.49 -22.52 23.21
N ALA A 180 16.64 -23.19 23.27
CA ALA A 180 16.99 -24.28 22.35
C ALA A 180 16.03 -25.49 22.40
N ASN A 181 15.19 -25.61 23.43
CA ASN A 181 14.19 -26.66 23.59
C ASN A 181 12.80 -26.25 23.07
N SER A 182 12.62 -25.02 22.60
CA SER A 182 11.34 -24.55 22.06
C SER A 182 10.98 -25.29 20.77
N ASN A 183 9.69 -25.51 20.55
CA ASN A 183 9.19 -26.18 19.35
C ASN A 183 8.66 -25.15 18.35
N VAL A 184 9.57 -24.50 17.62
CA VAL A 184 9.24 -23.50 16.59
C VAL A 184 8.19 -24.00 15.57
N PRO A 185 8.28 -25.25 15.05
CA PRO A 185 7.25 -25.76 14.13
C PRO A 185 5.84 -25.83 14.74
N GLN A 186 5.73 -26.13 16.03
CA GLN A 186 4.46 -26.11 16.74
C GLN A 186 3.93 -24.69 16.86
N THR A 187 4.78 -23.72 17.18
CA THR A 187 4.41 -22.30 17.22
C THR A 187 3.92 -21.81 15.86
N CYS A 188 4.56 -22.20 14.75
CA CYS A 188 4.09 -21.88 13.41
C CYS A 188 2.66 -22.40 13.15
N ARG A 189 2.37 -23.65 13.55
CA ARG A 189 1.03 -24.23 13.41
C ARG A 189 0.00 -23.53 14.29
N GLN A 190 0.38 -23.11 15.49
CA GLN A 190 -0.49 -22.33 16.38
C GLN A 190 -0.83 -20.97 15.77
N LEU A 191 0.16 -20.26 15.23
CA LEU A 191 -0.05 -18.99 14.52
C LEU A 191 -1.04 -19.16 13.36
N LYS A 192 -0.87 -20.20 12.54
CA LYS A 192 -1.76 -20.48 11.42
C LYS A 192 -3.20 -20.76 11.88
N ARG A 193 -3.39 -21.60 12.91
CA ARG A 193 -4.73 -21.91 13.48
C ARG A 193 -5.43 -20.65 14.00
N LEU A 194 -4.69 -19.80 14.71
CA LEU A 194 -5.21 -18.55 15.25
C LEU A 194 -5.69 -17.61 14.14
N MET A 195 -4.98 -17.58 13.01
CA MET A 195 -5.40 -16.84 11.82
C MET A 195 -6.63 -17.47 11.16
N GLU A 196 -6.67 -18.80 11.02
CA GLU A 196 -7.83 -19.53 10.46
C GLU A 196 -9.11 -19.29 11.27
N GLU A 197 -9.03 -19.34 12.60
CA GLU A 197 -10.14 -19.02 13.51
C GLU A 197 -10.62 -17.57 13.37
N SER A 198 -9.70 -16.67 12.98
CA SER A 198 -9.98 -15.24 12.82
C SER A 198 -10.56 -14.87 11.45
N LEU A 199 -10.51 -15.77 10.45
CA LEU A 199 -11.04 -15.49 9.09
C LEU A 199 -12.57 -15.35 9.05
N ARG A 200 -13.30 -16.12 9.88
CA ARG A 200 -14.76 -16.04 10.07
C ARG A 200 -15.55 -15.84 8.76
N GLY A 201 -15.52 -16.86 7.89
CA GLY A 201 -16.24 -16.86 6.60
C GLY A 201 -15.46 -16.26 5.43
N GLU A 202 -14.18 -15.96 5.61
CA GLU A 202 -13.21 -15.62 4.57
C GLU A 202 -12.26 -16.79 4.31
N VAL A 203 -11.55 -16.76 3.18
CA VAL A 203 -10.54 -17.75 2.83
C VAL A 203 -9.15 -17.11 2.78
N MET A 204 -8.10 -17.90 2.94
CA MET A 204 -6.73 -17.49 2.67
C MET A 204 -6.00 -18.59 1.89
N ARG A 205 -5.03 -18.21 1.06
CA ARG A 205 -4.18 -19.15 0.31
C ARG A 205 -2.88 -19.48 1.03
N GLY A 206 -2.40 -18.54 1.84
CA GLY A 206 -1.15 -18.67 2.57
C GLY A 206 -1.05 -17.62 3.67
N VAL A 207 0.02 -17.73 4.46
CA VAL A 207 0.33 -16.78 5.52
C VAL A 207 1.76 -16.32 5.33
N THR A 208 1.93 -15.00 5.24
CA THR A 208 3.24 -14.37 5.19
C THR A 208 3.52 -13.72 6.53
N VAL A 209 4.75 -13.89 7.01
CA VAL A 209 5.23 -13.33 8.27
C VAL A 209 6.43 -12.45 7.97
N GLU A 210 6.22 -11.14 8.02
CA GLU A 210 7.30 -10.17 7.86
C GLU A 210 7.97 -9.94 9.20
N VAL A 211 9.27 -10.25 9.29
CA VAL A 211 10.03 -10.22 10.53
C VAL A 211 11.23 -9.30 10.42
N SER A 212 11.69 -8.82 11.57
CA SER A 212 12.95 -8.08 11.67
C SER A 212 14.16 -8.97 11.35
N PRO A 213 15.30 -8.39 10.92
CA PRO A 213 16.53 -9.15 10.67
C PRO A 213 16.96 -9.99 11.88
N GLU A 214 16.85 -9.44 13.09
CA GLU A 214 17.25 -10.11 14.33
C GLU A 214 16.38 -11.35 14.63
N PHE A 215 15.08 -11.28 14.31
CA PHE A 215 14.18 -12.42 14.40
C PHE A 215 14.56 -13.48 13.35
N MET A 216 14.81 -13.08 12.11
CA MET A 216 15.13 -14.00 11.02
C MET A 216 16.43 -14.78 11.31
N ASP A 217 17.49 -14.09 11.74
CA ASP A 217 18.77 -14.72 12.09
C ASP A 217 18.61 -15.74 13.23
N LYS A 218 17.83 -15.42 14.26
CA LYS A 218 17.52 -16.37 15.34
C LYS A 218 16.65 -17.54 14.88
N LEU A 219 15.69 -17.30 13.99
CA LEU A 219 14.82 -18.34 13.44
C LEU A 219 15.62 -19.37 12.65
N ILE A 220 16.45 -18.91 11.71
CA ILE A 220 17.29 -19.77 10.86
C ILE A 220 18.33 -20.53 11.69
N SER A 221 18.89 -19.88 12.72
CA SER A 221 19.91 -20.49 13.57
C SER A 221 19.37 -21.48 14.62
N HIS A 222 18.05 -21.49 14.85
CA HIS A 222 17.40 -22.30 15.89
C HIS A 222 17.56 -23.81 15.67
N LYS A 223 17.77 -24.58 16.76
CA LYS A 223 18.03 -26.03 16.72
C LYS A 223 16.94 -26.80 15.97
N SER A 224 15.67 -26.58 16.33
CA SER A 224 14.53 -27.27 15.70
C SER A 224 14.36 -26.95 14.21
N VAL A 225 14.83 -25.77 13.77
CA VAL A 225 14.76 -25.34 12.38
C VAL A 225 15.90 -25.97 11.59
N LYS A 226 17.12 -25.98 12.14
CA LYS A 226 18.26 -26.69 11.55
C LYS A 226 18.01 -28.19 11.40
N GLU A 227 17.33 -28.84 12.35
CA GLU A 227 16.98 -30.25 12.25
C GLU A 227 16.03 -30.54 11.06
N ILE A 228 15.03 -29.67 10.84
CA ILE A 228 14.15 -29.75 9.68
C ILE A 228 14.93 -29.55 8.38
N TRP A 229 15.81 -28.54 8.36
CA TRP A 229 16.61 -28.19 7.20
C TRP A 229 17.69 -29.21 6.86
N ALA A 230 18.31 -29.85 7.84
CA ALA A 230 19.26 -30.94 7.61
C ALA A 230 18.58 -32.16 6.94
N GLY A 231 17.30 -32.39 7.24
CA GLY A 231 16.47 -33.34 6.51
C GLY A 231 16.12 -32.86 5.09
N TRP A 232 15.93 -31.54 4.91
CA TRP A 232 15.46 -30.92 3.66
C TRP A 232 16.58 -30.65 2.63
N GLN A 233 17.80 -30.31 3.05
CA GLN A 233 18.95 -30.07 2.17
C GLN A 233 19.33 -31.29 1.31
N ARG A 234 18.95 -32.52 1.71
CA ARG A 234 19.07 -33.71 0.83
C ARG A 234 18.17 -33.65 -0.40
N SER A 235 17.24 -32.69 -0.48
CA SER A 235 16.32 -32.48 -1.60
C SER A 235 16.51 -31.14 -2.33
N GLU A 236 17.35 -30.24 -1.83
CA GLU A 236 17.28 -28.81 -2.18
C GLU A 236 18.58 -28.20 -2.75
N GLU A 237 19.51 -29.01 -3.25
CA GLU A 237 20.65 -28.57 -4.09
C GLU A 237 20.23 -27.84 -5.41
N LYS A 238 18.96 -27.40 -5.55
CA LYS A 238 18.37 -26.88 -6.79
C LYS A 238 17.80 -25.45 -6.75
N ILE A 239 17.84 -24.71 -5.64
CA ILE A 239 17.33 -23.32 -5.61
C ILE A 239 18.39 -22.37 -5.05
N GLY A 240 19.24 -21.84 -5.94
CA GLY A 240 20.23 -20.80 -5.63
C GLY A 240 19.62 -19.41 -5.46
N GLY A 241 18.67 -19.26 -4.54
CA GLY A 241 18.06 -17.97 -4.16
C GLY A 241 18.45 -17.54 -2.75
N ASP A 242 18.35 -16.24 -2.45
CA ASP A 242 18.54 -15.72 -1.09
C ASP A 242 17.37 -16.21 -0.20
N PRO A 243 17.62 -17.03 0.84
CA PRO A 243 16.57 -17.59 1.69
C PRO A 243 15.79 -16.53 2.47
N ARG A 244 16.31 -15.29 2.60
CA ARG A 244 15.68 -14.19 3.34
C ARG A 244 14.41 -13.65 2.70
N GLU A 245 14.25 -13.81 1.38
CA GLU A 245 13.09 -13.29 0.68
C GLU A 245 11.83 -14.14 0.88
N ARG A 246 11.99 -15.47 0.96
CA ARG A 246 10.90 -16.44 1.13
C ARG A 246 11.39 -17.68 1.86
N PHE A 247 11.36 -17.66 3.19
CA PHE A 247 11.74 -18.79 4.04
C PHE A 247 10.51 -19.60 4.47
N PRO A 248 10.23 -20.77 3.85
CA PRO A 248 9.08 -21.59 4.22
C PRO A 248 9.32 -22.36 5.52
N LEU A 249 8.40 -22.25 6.49
CA LEU A 249 8.45 -23.02 7.72
C LEU A 249 7.06 -23.26 8.30
N GLY A 250 6.69 -24.52 8.54
CA GLY A 250 5.46 -24.88 9.25
C GLY A 250 4.16 -24.40 8.59
N GLY A 251 4.16 -24.23 7.26
CA GLY A 251 3.01 -23.72 6.50
C GLY A 251 2.91 -22.19 6.45
N LEU A 252 3.95 -21.49 6.91
CA LEU A 252 4.13 -20.05 6.84
C LEU A 252 5.29 -19.71 5.89
N VAL A 253 5.26 -18.52 5.31
CA VAL A 253 6.40 -17.95 4.58
C VAL A 253 6.94 -16.77 5.38
N PHE A 254 8.15 -16.92 5.90
CA PHE A 254 8.85 -15.83 6.57
C PHE A 254 9.59 -14.98 5.54
N LYS A 255 9.54 -13.67 5.73
CA LYS A 255 10.23 -12.70 4.91
C LYS A 255 10.93 -11.68 5.80
N GLU A 256 12.21 -11.46 5.55
CA GLU A 256 12.94 -10.41 6.25
C GLU A 256 12.48 -9.03 5.74
N SER A 257 12.23 -8.10 6.67
CA SER A 257 11.91 -6.71 6.38
C SER A 257 12.86 -5.77 7.08
N ASN A 258 13.82 -5.23 6.33
CA ASN A 258 14.69 -4.13 6.77
C ASN A 258 14.17 -2.76 6.27
N ALA A 259 12.88 -2.68 5.94
CA ALA A 259 12.29 -1.43 5.47
C ALA A 259 12.30 -0.39 6.60
N LYS A 260 12.69 0.84 6.27
CA LYS A 260 12.72 1.99 7.17
C LYS A 260 12.01 3.17 6.53
N HIS A 261 11.30 3.94 7.34
CA HIS A 261 10.81 5.26 6.97
C HIS A 261 11.82 6.30 7.47
N TYR A 262 12.15 7.27 6.61
CA TYR A 262 13.03 8.38 6.94
C TYR A 262 12.17 9.64 7.07
N PRO A 263 11.78 10.05 8.28
CA PRO A 263 11.00 11.26 8.47
C PRO A 263 11.84 12.49 8.09
N LEU A 264 11.17 13.61 7.77
CA LEU A 264 11.84 14.88 7.44
C LEU A 264 12.80 15.36 8.56
N THR A 265 12.46 15.03 9.80
CA THR A 265 13.28 15.29 10.99
C THR A 265 13.22 14.08 11.91
N GLY A 266 14.34 13.72 12.53
CA GLY A 266 14.44 12.59 13.46
C GLY A 266 15.17 11.36 12.91
N GLN A 267 15.14 10.28 13.68
CA GLN A 267 15.81 9.02 13.34
C GLN A 267 14.93 8.16 12.42
N PRO A 268 15.53 7.33 11.56
CA PRO A 268 14.78 6.39 10.72
C PRO A 268 13.93 5.45 11.60
N ILE A 269 12.65 5.36 11.27
CA ILE A 269 11.69 4.51 11.98
C ILE A 269 11.60 3.18 11.23
N ARG A 270 11.90 2.07 11.92
CA ARG A 270 11.76 0.72 11.34
C ARG A 270 10.28 0.41 11.17
N PHE A 271 9.90 -0.19 10.05
CA PHE A 271 8.54 -0.71 9.92
C PHE A 271 8.34 -1.91 10.87
N VAL A 272 9.27 -2.85 10.92
CA VAL A 272 9.20 -3.96 11.85
C VAL A 272 10.13 -3.67 13.03
N SER A 273 9.59 -3.64 14.24
CA SER A 273 10.38 -3.44 15.45
C SER A 273 11.38 -4.58 15.64
N GLU A 274 12.51 -4.27 16.27
CA GLU A 274 13.55 -5.24 16.59
C GLU A 274 12.98 -6.44 17.38
N GLY A 275 13.32 -7.65 16.95
CA GLY A 275 12.85 -8.90 17.56
C GLY A 275 11.37 -9.22 17.33
N LYS A 276 10.65 -8.40 16.55
CA LYS A 276 9.24 -8.59 16.26
C LYS A 276 8.99 -8.91 14.79
N GLY A 277 7.73 -9.21 14.49
CA GLY A 277 7.20 -9.36 13.15
C GLY A 277 5.68 -9.26 13.10
N HIS A 278 5.14 -9.31 11.88
CA HIS A 278 3.71 -9.25 11.63
C HIS A 278 3.30 -10.35 10.66
N ALA A 279 2.34 -11.15 11.07
CA ALA A 279 1.73 -12.19 10.26
C ALA A 279 0.38 -11.71 9.71
N TYR A 280 0.17 -11.94 8.42
CA TYR A 280 -1.07 -11.60 7.72
C TYR A 280 -1.38 -12.65 6.64
N PRO A 281 -2.67 -12.86 6.32
CA PRO A 281 -3.05 -13.82 5.30
C PRO A 281 -2.84 -13.23 3.90
N GLU A 282 -2.52 -14.10 2.95
CA GLU A 282 -2.47 -13.79 1.53
C GLU A 282 -3.61 -14.48 0.77
N GLY A 283 -4.02 -13.89 -0.35
CA GLY A 283 -5.06 -14.46 -1.22
C GLY A 283 -6.46 -14.46 -0.60
N THR A 284 -6.74 -13.53 0.33
CA THR A 284 -8.09 -13.28 0.83
C THR A 284 -8.95 -12.60 -0.22
N MET A 285 -10.27 -12.83 -0.23
CA MET A 285 -11.15 -12.19 -1.21
C MET A 285 -11.41 -10.71 -0.90
N SER A 286 -11.67 -10.39 0.37
CA SER A 286 -12.17 -9.05 0.75
C SER A 286 -11.51 -8.42 1.98
N SER A 287 -10.55 -9.11 2.62
CA SER A 287 -9.93 -8.60 3.85
C SER A 287 -9.08 -7.36 3.64
N PHE A 288 -8.42 -7.21 2.49
CA PHE A 288 -7.58 -6.06 2.18
C PHE A 288 -8.12 -5.30 0.96
N PHE A 289 -8.15 -3.97 1.06
CA PHE A 289 -8.55 -3.09 -0.03
C PHE A 289 -7.93 -1.70 0.13
N THR A 290 -7.87 -0.93 -0.95
CA THR A 290 -7.56 0.50 -0.93
C THR A 290 -8.81 1.30 -1.23
N ALA A 291 -9.26 2.12 -0.29
CA ALA A 291 -10.30 3.11 -0.56
C ALA A 291 -9.68 4.34 -1.23
N VAL A 292 -10.34 4.86 -2.26
CA VAL A 292 -9.91 6.09 -2.95
C VAL A 292 -11.09 7.04 -3.06
N ALA A 293 -10.83 8.34 -2.91
CA ALA A 293 -11.84 9.39 -3.00
C ALA A 293 -11.46 10.45 -4.04
N PRO A 294 -12.42 11.28 -4.49
CA PRO A 294 -12.14 12.32 -5.46
C PRO A 294 -11.26 13.42 -4.89
N ALA A 295 -10.50 14.08 -5.78
CA ALA A 295 -9.82 15.32 -5.49
C ALA A 295 -10.80 16.45 -5.14
N ASP A 296 -10.29 17.48 -4.47
CA ASP A 296 -11.01 18.71 -4.11
C ASP A 296 -11.07 19.75 -5.24
N PHE A 297 -10.81 19.34 -6.49
CA PHE A 297 -11.03 20.18 -7.66
C PHE A 297 -12.52 20.26 -8.01
N ASN A 298 -12.97 21.43 -8.46
CA ASN A 298 -14.35 21.65 -8.90
C ASN A 298 -14.78 20.63 -9.97
N GLU A 299 -13.86 20.26 -10.85
CA GLU A 299 -14.05 19.31 -11.95
C GLU A 299 -14.20 17.85 -11.47
N THR A 300 -13.77 17.53 -10.25
CA THR A 300 -13.74 16.15 -9.70
C THR A 300 -14.78 15.92 -8.61
N VAL A 301 -15.48 16.95 -8.15
CA VAL A 301 -16.56 16.83 -7.16
C VAL A 301 -17.62 15.81 -7.64
N ASN A 302 -18.05 14.92 -6.74
CA ASN A 302 -19.04 13.86 -7.00
C ASN A 302 -18.65 12.81 -8.08
N THR A 303 -17.43 12.84 -8.62
CA THR A 303 -16.93 11.80 -9.52
C THR A 303 -16.48 10.57 -8.73
N LEU A 304 -16.16 9.46 -9.41
CA LEU A 304 -15.54 8.30 -8.73
C LEU A 304 -14.07 8.60 -8.45
N GLY A 305 -13.63 8.28 -7.22
CA GLY A 305 -12.25 8.43 -6.81
C GLY A 305 -11.24 7.71 -7.73
N GLN A 306 -10.08 8.35 -7.92
CA GLN A 306 -8.89 7.83 -8.59
C GLN A 306 -7.71 7.88 -7.62
N GLU A 307 -6.65 7.11 -7.90
CA GLU A 307 -5.50 7.01 -6.99
C GLU A 307 -4.71 8.32 -6.95
N TYR A 308 -4.51 8.97 -8.10
CA TYR A 308 -3.78 10.22 -8.22
C TYR A 308 -4.59 11.18 -9.07
N TYR A 309 -4.48 12.46 -8.74
CA TYR A 309 -4.99 13.58 -9.53
C TYR A 309 -3.85 14.56 -9.77
N ALA A 310 -3.86 15.20 -10.93
CA ALA A 310 -2.89 16.22 -11.27
C ALA A 310 -3.56 17.39 -12.00
N LYS A 311 -3.09 18.60 -11.72
CA LYS A 311 -3.53 19.84 -12.35
C LYS A 311 -2.32 20.75 -12.56
N ILE A 312 -2.29 21.44 -13.68
CA ILE A 312 -1.29 22.48 -13.96
C ILE A 312 -2.02 23.80 -14.17
N GLU A 313 -1.43 24.88 -13.66
CA GLU A 313 -1.96 26.23 -13.83
C GLU A 313 -0.83 27.20 -14.20
N ALA A 314 -1.11 28.12 -15.12
CA ALA A 314 -0.17 29.18 -15.47
C ALA A 314 -0.03 30.18 -14.31
N ARG A 315 1.20 30.52 -13.95
CA ARG A 315 1.46 31.54 -12.92
C ARG A 315 1.05 32.92 -13.40
N LYS A 316 0.76 33.79 -12.42
CA LYS A 316 0.50 35.22 -12.67
C LYS A 316 1.57 35.81 -13.59
N MET A 317 1.10 36.56 -14.60
CA MET A 317 1.94 37.22 -15.60
C MET A 317 2.79 36.26 -16.47
N GLY A 318 2.42 34.98 -16.59
CA GLY A 318 3.12 34.02 -17.45
C GLY A 318 4.51 33.64 -16.95
N ARG A 319 4.76 33.74 -15.64
CA ARG A 319 6.09 33.55 -15.03
C ARG A 319 6.37 32.09 -14.64
N GLY A 320 5.90 31.15 -15.46
CA GLY A 320 6.01 29.71 -15.21
C GLY A 320 4.66 29.05 -14.94
N TYR A 321 4.70 27.85 -14.38
CA TYR A 321 3.55 27.01 -14.11
C TYR A 321 3.62 26.42 -12.70
N ASP A 322 2.46 26.37 -12.04
CA ASP A 322 2.26 25.61 -10.81
C ASP A 322 1.73 24.23 -11.19
N LEU A 323 2.40 23.20 -10.69
CA LEU A 323 1.99 21.81 -10.86
C LEU A 323 1.48 21.31 -9.52
N HIS A 324 0.22 20.92 -9.46
CA HIS A 324 -0.40 20.36 -8.28
C HIS A 324 -0.71 18.88 -8.52
N SER A 325 -0.35 18.04 -7.56
CA SER A 325 -0.77 16.64 -7.50
C SER A 325 -1.43 16.36 -6.16
N GLN A 326 -2.44 15.51 -6.15
CA GLN A 326 -3.04 15.06 -4.91
C GLN A 326 -3.47 13.61 -4.98
N SER A 327 -3.53 12.98 -3.82
CA SER A 327 -3.94 11.59 -3.67
C SER A 327 -4.79 11.43 -2.42
N ASN A 328 -5.99 10.87 -2.57
CA ASN A 328 -6.91 10.62 -1.46
C ASN A 328 -7.09 9.12 -1.32
N VAL A 329 -6.22 8.48 -0.53
CA VAL A 329 -6.17 7.01 -0.43
C VAL A 329 -6.13 6.54 1.01
N LEU A 330 -6.81 5.43 1.28
CA LEU A 330 -6.79 4.75 2.57
C LEU A 330 -6.72 3.24 2.36
N PRO A 331 -5.54 2.60 2.42
CA PRO A 331 -5.44 1.15 2.47
C PRO A 331 -5.94 0.66 3.83
N MET A 332 -6.71 -0.42 3.84
CA MET A 332 -7.33 -0.95 5.06
C MET A 332 -7.35 -2.47 5.08
N CYS A 333 -7.32 -3.02 6.29
CA CYS A 333 -7.75 -4.39 6.57
C CYS A 333 -9.16 -4.37 7.17
N ALA A 334 -10.14 -4.91 6.46
CA ALA A 334 -11.54 -5.03 6.91
C ALA A 334 -11.71 -6.02 8.07
N ARG A 335 -10.71 -6.88 8.31
CA ARG A 335 -10.72 -7.94 9.32
C ARG A 335 -9.44 -7.90 10.15
N PRO A 336 -9.24 -6.89 11.02
CA PRO A 336 -7.97 -6.75 11.73
C PRO A 336 -7.64 -7.93 12.66
N GLY A 337 -8.61 -8.78 13.02
CA GLY A 337 -8.38 -10.01 13.79
C GLY A 337 -7.45 -11.02 13.12
N VAL A 338 -7.28 -10.98 11.79
CA VAL A 338 -6.30 -11.84 11.10
C VAL A 338 -4.88 -11.30 11.14
N LEU A 339 -4.66 -10.11 11.69
CA LEU A 339 -3.34 -9.49 11.81
C LEU A 339 -2.76 -9.85 13.17
N ILE A 340 -1.66 -10.59 13.17
CA ILE A 340 -1.06 -11.13 14.39
C ILE A 340 0.38 -10.59 14.52
N GLU A 341 0.76 -10.11 15.70
CA GLU A 341 2.15 -9.80 16.00
C GLU A 341 2.89 -11.08 16.39
N VAL A 342 4.13 -11.21 15.92
CA VAL A 342 5.04 -12.26 16.38
C VAL A 342 6.20 -11.63 17.14
N ASP A 343 6.66 -12.30 18.19
CA ASP A 343 7.77 -11.86 19.02
C ASP A 343 8.77 -13.00 19.18
N MET A 344 10.07 -12.71 19.05
CA MET A 344 11.13 -13.70 19.22
C MET A 344 11.31 -14.14 20.68
N GLY A 345 10.86 -13.31 21.63
CA GLY A 345 11.04 -13.54 23.06
C GLY A 345 10.13 -14.64 23.62
N PRO A 346 10.32 -14.99 24.91
CA PRO A 346 9.40 -15.85 25.63
C PRO A 346 8.07 -15.12 25.87
N LYS A 347 7.03 -15.91 26.14
CA LYS A 347 5.74 -15.36 26.59
C LYS A 347 5.95 -14.65 27.95
N PRO A 348 5.44 -13.42 28.13
CA PRO A 348 5.57 -12.67 29.38
C PRO A 348 4.82 -13.31 30.54
#